data_AF-A0AB33SJ92-F1
#
_entry.id   AF-A0AB33SJ92-F1
#
_cell.length_a   1.000
_cell.length_b   1.000
_cell.length_c   1.000
_cell.angle_alpha   90.00
_cell.angle_beta   90.00
_cell.angle_gamma   90.00
#
_symmetry.space_group_name_H-M   'P 1'
#
loop_
_entity.id
_entity.type
_entity.pdbx_description
1 polymer ?
#
loop_
_entity_poly.entity_id
_entity_poly.type
_entity_poly.pdbx_seq_one_letter_code
_entity_poly.pdbx_strand_id
1 'polypeptide(L)'
;MSNAINEIDNTDLVFVFGYNPADSHPIVANHVINAKRNGAKIIVCDPRKIETARIADMHIALKNGSNIALLNAMGHVIIEENLYDKAFVASRTEGFEEYRKIVEGYTPESVEDITGVSASEIRQAARMYAQAKSAAILWGMGVTQFYQGVETVRSLTSLAMLTSNLGKPHAGVNPVRGQNNVQGACDMGALPDTYPGYQYVKDPANREKFAKAWGVESLPAHTGYRISELPHRAAHGEVRAAYIMGEDPLQTDAELSAVRKAFEDLELVIVQDIFITKTASAADVILPSTSWGEHEGVFTAADRGFQRFFKAVEPKWDLKTDWQIISEIATRMGYPMHYNNTQEIWDELRHLCPDFYGATYEKMGELGFIQWPCRDTSDADQGTSYLFKEKFDTPNGLAQFFTCDWVAPIDKLTDEYPMVLSTVREVGHYSCRSMTGNCAALAALADEPGYAQINTEDAKRLGIEDEALV
;
A
#
# COMPACT_ATOMS: atom_id res chain seq x y z
N MET A 1 5.83 -5.26 2.16
CA MET A 1 5.70 -6.64 1.62
C MET A 1 6.41 -7.64 2.51
N SER A 2 6.05 -8.93 2.49
CA SER A 2 6.80 -9.96 3.23
C SER A 2 8.09 -10.37 2.53
N ASN A 3 8.15 -10.30 1.20
CA ASN A 3 9.31 -10.66 0.38
C ASN A 3 9.73 -9.48 -0.51
N ALA A 4 10.95 -9.52 -1.03
CA ALA A 4 11.49 -8.48 -1.90
C ALA A 4 10.84 -8.46 -3.30
N ILE A 5 10.89 -7.32 -3.99
CA ILE A 5 10.50 -7.20 -5.40
C ILE A 5 11.37 -8.14 -6.26
N ASN A 6 12.67 -8.15 -6.04
CA ASN A 6 13.62 -8.99 -6.78
C ASN A 6 13.43 -10.50 -6.56
N GLU A 7 12.68 -10.90 -5.53
CA GLU A 7 12.37 -12.31 -5.30
C GLU A 7 11.25 -12.84 -6.20
N ILE A 8 10.46 -11.95 -6.82
CA ILE A 8 9.34 -12.32 -7.70
C ILE A 8 9.85 -13.14 -8.89
N ASP A 9 11.00 -12.79 -9.47
CA ASP A 9 11.56 -13.40 -10.68
C ASP A 9 11.76 -14.92 -10.59
N ASN A 10 11.82 -15.49 -9.39
CA ASN A 10 12.11 -16.91 -9.17
C ASN A 10 11.01 -17.64 -8.40
N THR A 11 9.81 -17.06 -8.29
CA THR A 11 8.64 -17.79 -7.76
C THR A 11 8.17 -18.83 -8.78
N ASP A 12 7.54 -19.92 -8.34
CA ASP A 12 6.92 -20.89 -9.26
C ASP A 12 5.52 -20.43 -9.70
N LEU A 13 4.89 -19.52 -8.95
CA LEU A 13 3.60 -18.93 -9.28
C LEU A 13 3.46 -17.50 -8.76
N VAL A 14 3.13 -16.57 -9.65
CA VAL A 14 2.70 -15.21 -9.28
C VAL A 14 1.17 -15.17 -9.22
N PHE A 15 0.63 -14.94 -8.03
CA PHE A 15 -0.82 -14.80 -7.80
C PHE A 15 -1.16 -13.32 -7.67
N VAL A 16 -1.54 -12.70 -8.79
CA VAL A 16 -1.91 -11.28 -8.88
C VAL A 16 -3.39 -11.13 -8.53
N PHE A 17 -3.72 -10.37 -7.49
CA PHE A 17 -5.09 -10.22 -7.01
C PHE A 17 -5.44 -8.73 -6.82
N GLY A 18 -6.43 -8.23 -7.57
CA GLY A 18 -6.87 -6.83 -7.48
C GLY A 18 -5.72 -5.84 -7.70
N TYR A 19 -4.82 -6.14 -8.65
CA TYR A 19 -3.60 -5.39 -8.86
C TYR A 19 -3.19 -5.40 -10.34
N ASN A 20 -2.89 -4.21 -10.86
CA ASN A 20 -2.42 -4.03 -12.24
C ASN A 20 -0.97 -3.48 -12.24
N PRO A 21 0.04 -4.36 -12.14
CA PRO A 21 1.44 -3.91 -12.12
C PRO A 21 1.85 -3.20 -13.40
N ALA A 22 1.25 -3.53 -14.56
CA ALA A 22 1.64 -2.95 -15.85
C ALA A 22 1.52 -1.43 -15.86
N ASP A 23 0.43 -0.88 -15.30
CA ASP A 23 0.21 0.56 -15.24
C ASP A 23 0.58 1.17 -13.88
N SER A 24 0.57 0.37 -12.81
CA SER A 24 0.82 0.89 -11.45
C SER A 24 2.31 0.92 -11.11
N HIS A 25 3.05 -0.12 -11.52
CA HIS A 25 4.45 -0.31 -11.17
C HIS A 25 5.18 -1.02 -12.31
N PRO A 26 5.47 -0.34 -13.43
CA PRO A 26 6.03 -0.98 -14.63
C PRO A 26 7.29 -1.82 -14.39
N ILE A 27 8.15 -1.41 -13.45
CA ILE A 27 9.33 -2.20 -13.08
C ILE A 27 8.96 -3.49 -12.33
N VAL A 28 7.97 -3.46 -11.44
CA VAL A 28 7.43 -4.67 -10.81
C VAL A 28 6.76 -5.57 -11.85
N ALA A 29 6.08 -4.99 -12.86
CA ALA A 29 5.56 -5.76 -13.98
C ALA A 29 6.66 -6.50 -14.74
N ASN A 30 7.83 -5.87 -14.94
CA ASN A 30 8.99 -6.53 -15.54
C ASN A 30 9.47 -7.72 -14.69
N HIS A 31 9.45 -7.62 -13.36
CA HIS A 31 9.78 -8.75 -12.47
C HIS A 31 8.74 -9.89 -12.57
N VAL A 32 7.45 -9.57 -12.73
CA VAL A 32 6.39 -10.57 -13.02
C VAL A 32 6.63 -11.24 -14.39
N ILE A 33 6.99 -10.46 -15.41
CA ILE A 33 7.34 -10.99 -16.74
C ILE A 33 8.59 -11.87 -16.66
N ASN A 34 9.61 -11.48 -15.90
CA ASN A 34 10.80 -12.30 -15.67
C ASN A 34 10.45 -13.63 -14.99
N ALA A 35 9.57 -13.62 -13.98
CA ALA A 35 9.06 -14.83 -13.37
C ALA A 35 8.43 -15.76 -14.41
N LYS A 36 7.55 -15.22 -15.28
CA LYS A 36 6.95 -15.99 -16.38
C LYS A 36 8.00 -16.55 -17.34
N ARG A 37 9.02 -15.76 -17.71
CA ARG A 37 10.14 -16.19 -18.56
C ARG A 37 10.94 -17.31 -17.91
N ASN A 38 11.09 -17.28 -16.59
CA ASN A 38 11.76 -18.31 -15.80
C ASN A 38 10.89 -19.56 -15.55
N GLY A 39 9.66 -19.58 -16.07
CA GLY A 39 8.76 -20.73 -16.03
C GLY A 39 7.68 -20.66 -14.96
N ALA A 40 7.55 -19.53 -14.24
CA ALA A 40 6.47 -19.33 -13.28
C ALA A 40 5.11 -19.37 -13.98
N LYS A 41 4.11 -19.90 -13.27
CA LYS A 41 2.70 -19.72 -13.62
C LYS A 41 2.22 -18.34 -13.16
N ILE A 42 1.18 -17.82 -13.78
CA ILE A 42 0.55 -16.56 -13.41
C ILE A 42 -0.96 -16.79 -13.31
N ILE A 43 -1.54 -16.39 -12.18
CA ILE A 43 -2.99 -16.24 -12.01
C ILE A 43 -3.27 -14.76 -11.81
N VAL A 44 -4.25 -14.23 -12.54
CA VAL A 44 -4.74 -12.85 -12.37
C VAL A 44 -6.20 -12.90 -11.95
N CYS A 45 -6.50 -12.35 -10.78
CA CYS A 45 -7.87 -12.13 -10.29
C CYS A 45 -8.19 -10.63 -10.38
N ASP A 46 -8.82 -10.22 -11.49
CA ASP A 46 -9.24 -8.84 -11.76
C ASP A 46 -10.49 -8.88 -12.66
N PRO A 47 -11.55 -8.10 -12.39
CA PRO A 47 -12.73 -8.06 -13.26
C PRO A 47 -12.39 -7.66 -14.69
N ARG A 48 -11.35 -6.84 -14.88
CA ARG A 48 -10.92 -6.32 -16.18
C ARG A 48 -9.88 -7.22 -16.82
N LYS A 49 -9.80 -7.14 -18.15
CA LYS A 49 -8.74 -7.77 -18.95
C LYS A 49 -7.51 -6.87 -19.01
N ILE A 50 -6.85 -6.69 -17.86
CA ILE A 50 -5.60 -5.90 -17.76
C ILE A 50 -4.46 -6.55 -18.56
N GLU A 51 -3.38 -5.82 -18.85
CA GLU A 51 -2.25 -6.35 -19.64
C GLU A 51 -1.64 -7.61 -19.02
N THR A 52 -1.54 -7.68 -17.69
CA THR A 52 -1.03 -8.87 -16.99
C THR A 52 -1.90 -10.12 -17.23
N ALA A 53 -3.20 -9.96 -17.51
CA ALA A 53 -4.08 -11.08 -17.84
C ALA A 53 -3.71 -11.75 -19.18
N ARG A 54 -3.04 -11.03 -20.11
CA ARG A 54 -2.62 -11.60 -21.40
C ARG A 54 -1.49 -12.63 -21.28
N ILE A 55 -0.67 -12.51 -20.23
CA ILE A 55 0.42 -13.45 -19.94
C ILE A 55 0.05 -14.47 -18.86
N ALA A 56 -1.17 -14.39 -18.34
CA ALA A 56 -1.66 -15.27 -17.29
C ALA A 56 -1.98 -16.67 -17.82
N ASP A 57 -1.70 -17.69 -17.02
CA ASP A 57 -2.18 -19.05 -17.24
C ASP A 57 -3.66 -19.16 -16.90
N MET A 58 -4.15 -18.33 -15.96
CA MET A 58 -5.57 -18.18 -15.65
C MET A 58 -5.92 -16.72 -15.38
N HIS A 59 -6.95 -16.23 -16.05
CA HIS A 59 -7.61 -14.96 -15.72
C HIS A 59 -8.94 -15.26 -15.05
N ILE A 60 -9.03 -15.02 -13.74
CA ILE A 60 -10.24 -15.15 -12.95
C ILE A 60 -10.96 -13.79 -12.98
N ALA A 61 -11.85 -13.63 -13.96
CA ALA A 61 -12.63 -12.42 -14.20
C ALA A 61 -13.83 -12.31 -13.24
N LEU A 62 -13.55 -12.27 -11.94
CA LEU A 62 -14.58 -12.16 -10.90
C LEU A 62 -15.40 -10.86 -11.02
N LYS A 63 -16.66 -10.89 -10.60
CA LYS A 63 -17.53 -9.71 -10.46
C LYS A 63 -16.94 -8.74 -9.43
N ASN A 64 -17.11 -7.44 -9.67
CA ASN A 64 -16.65 -6.40 -8.76
C ASN A 64 -17.22 -6.61 -7.35
N GLY A 65 -16.35 -6.59 -6.34
CA GLY A 65 -16.74 -6.74 -4.93
C GLY A 65 -16.97 -8.19 -4.46
N SER A 66 -16.75 -9.20 -5.30
CA SER A 66 -16.95 -10.63 -4.92
C SER A 66 -15.71 -11.29 -4.29
N ASN A 67 -14.78 -10.51 -3.73
CA ASN A 67 -13.45 -10.96 -3.35
C ASN A 67 -13.46 -12.08 -2.30
N ILE A 68 -14.15 -11.87 -1.16
CA ILE A 68 -14.23 -12.86 -0.08
C ILE A 68 -14.91 -14.16 -0.54
N ALA A 69 -15.94 -14.08 -1.38
CA ALA A 69 -16.61 -15.26 -1.90
C ALA A 69 -15.64 -16.15 -2.70
N LEU A 70 -14.84 -15.55 -3.59
CA LEU A 70 -13.81 -16.27 -4.33
C LEU A 70 -12.74 -16.86 -3.40
N LEU A 71 -12.21 -16.06 -2.46
CA LEU A 71 -11.14 -16.48 -1.57
C LEU A 71 -11.57 -17.61 -0.63
N ASN A 72 -12.77 -17.53 -0.07
CA ASN A 72 -13.34 -18.59 0.76
C ASN A 72 -13.51 -19.87 -0.06
N ALA A 73 -13.99 -19.78 -1.31
CA ALA A 73 -14.13 -20.96 -2.17
C ALA A 73 -12.79 -21.56 -2.60
N MET A 74 -11.74 -20.74 -2.79
CA MET A 74 -10.39 -21.25 -2.97
C MET A 74 -9.88 -21.96 -1.71
N GLY A 75 -10.10 -21.36 -0.53
CA GLY A 75 -9.78 -21.95 0.76
C GLY A 75 -10.50 -23.27 1.01
N HIS A 76 -11.77 -23.35 0.64
CA HIS A 76 -12.60 -24.55 0.67
C HIS A 76 -11.93 -25.68 -0.11
N VAL A 77 -11.61 -25.45 -1.39
CA VAL A 77 -11.00 -26.47 -2.26
C VAL A 77 -9.67 -26.95 -1.70
N ILE A 78 -8.81 -26.04 -1.24
CA ILE A 78 -7.50 -26.41 -0.70
C ILE A 78 -7.63 -27.31 0.54
N ILE A 79 -8.63 -27.06 1.40
CA ILE A 79 -8.88 -27.89 2.58
C ILE A 79 -9.56 -29.21 2.22
N GLU A 80 -10.64 -29.17 1.43
CA GLU A 80 -11.43 -30.33 0.99
C GLU A 80 -10.52 -31.37 0.31
N GLU A 81 -9.64 -30.91 -0.58
CA GLU A 81 -8.74 -31.77 -1.35
C GLU A 81 -7.43 -32.09 -0.61
N ASN A 82 -7.28 -31.68 0.65
CA ASN A 82 -6.07 -31.91 1.46
C ASN A 82 -4.78 -31.39 0.82
N LEU A 83 -4.84 -30.24 0.14
CA LEU A 83 -3.71 -29.62 -0.56
C LEU A 83 -2.89 -28.67 0.33
N TYR A 84 -3.34 -28.40 1.55
CA TYR A 84 -2.66 -27.52 2.50
C TYR A 84 -1.48 -28.20 3.19
N ASP A 85 -0.50 -27.39 3.61
CA ASP A 85 0.66 -27.87 4.37
C ASP A 85 0.28 -28.07 5.85
N LYS A 86 -0.09 -29.30 6.19
CA LYS A 86 -0.51 -29.67 7.56
C LYS A 86 0.58 -29.39 8.60
N ALA A 87 1.85 -29.57 8.25
CA ALA A 87 2.96 -29.40 9.18
C ALA A 87 3.20 -27.92 9.46
N PHE A 88 3.16 -27.07 8.43
CA PHE A 88 3.25 -25.63 8.58
C PHE A 88 2.07 -25.08 9.39
N VAL A 89 0.84 -25.47 9.04
CA VAL A 89 -0.36 -25.06 9.77
C VAL A 89 -0.25 -25.43 11.25
N ALA A 90 0.12 -26.66 11.58
CA ALA A 90 0.20 -27.11 12.97
C ALA A 90 1.31 -26.42 13.79
N SER A 91 2.44 -26.06 13.16
CA SER A 91 3.62 -25.55 13.87
C SER A 91 3.76 -24.03 13.89
N ARG A 92 3.14 -23.33 12.93
CA ARG A 92 3.42 -21.91 12.65
C ARG A 92 2.17 -21.03 12.64
N THR A 93 0.99 -21.60 12.84
CA THR A 93 -0.28 -20.89 12.75
C THR A 93 -1.22 -21.20 13.92
N GLU A 94 -2.27 -20.39 14.08
CA GLU A 94 -3.42 -20.68 14.92
C GLU A 94 -4.72 -20.18 14.25
N GLY A 95 -5.89 -20.60 14.76
CA GLY A 95 -7.21 -20.21 14.21
C GLY A 95 -7.66 -21.02 12.99
N PHE A 96 -6.96 -22.09 12.64
CA PHE A 96 -7.28 -22.91 11.46
C PHE A 96 -8.68 -23.53 11.51
N GLU A 97 -9.12 -23.98 12.68
CA GLU A 97 -10.41 -24.66 12.85
C GLU A 97 -11.59 -23.68 12.68
N GLU A 98 -11.44 -22.46 13.16
CA GLU A 98 -12.41 -21.37 12.99
C GLU A 98 -12.49 -20.96 11.52
N TYR A 99 -11.36 -20.81 10.84
CA TYR A 99 -11.30 -20.56 9.41
C TYR A 99 -11.95 -21.69 8.60
N ARG A 100 -11.63 -22.95 8.92
CA ARG A 100 -12.17 -24.14 8.24
C ARG A 100 -13.70 -24.17 8.28
N LYS A 101 -14.30 -23.88 9.43
CA LYS A 101 -15.77 -23.86 9.60
C LYS A 101 -16.44 -22.86 8.67
N ILE A 102 -15.83 -21.70 8.44
CA ILE A 102 -16.39 -20.70 7.53
C ILE A 102 -16.29 -21.21 6.09
N VAL A 103 -15.09 -21.58 5.65
CA VAL A 103 -14.89 -21.95 4.23
C VAL A 103 -15.57 -23.28 3.86
N GLU A 104 -15.89 -24.15 4.81
CA GLU A 104 -16.68 -25.37 4.56
C GLU A 104 -18.00 -25.08 3.83
N GLY A 105 -18.67 -23.97 4.16
CA GLY A 105 -19.93 -23.57 3.51
C GLY A 105 -19.76 -22.92 2.13
N TYR A 106 -18.56 -22.45 1.78
CA TYR A 106 -18.27 -21.76 0.52
C TYR A 106 -17.77 -22.75 -0.53
N THR A 107 -18.62 -23.69 -0.94
CA THR A 107 -18.27 -24.57 -2.06
C THR A 107 -18.10 -23.73 -3.34
N PRO A 108 -17.24 -24.14 -4.29
CA PRO A 108 -17.13 -23.47 -5.59
C PRO A 108 -18.47 -23.27 -6.30
N GLU A 109 -19.37 -24.24 -6.19
CA GLU A 109 -20.72 -24.18 -6.75
C GLU A 109 -21.61 -23.14 -6.05
N SER A 110 -21.46 -22.93 -4.74
CA SER A 110 -22.26 -21.96 -3.97
C SER A 110 -21.96 -20.50 -4.32
N VAL A 111 -20.81 -20.23 -4.96
CA VAL A 111 -20.34 -18.87 -5.23
C VAL A 111 -20.32 -18.50 -6.71
N GLU A 112 -20.76 -19.38 -7.62
CA GLU A 112 -20.72 -19.12 -9.07
C GLU A 112 -21.46 -17.84 -9.45
N ASP A 113 -22.67 -17.62 -8.91
CA ASP A 113 -23.47 -16.44 -9.22
C ASP A 113 -22.89 -15.15 -8.62
N ILE A 114 -22.37 -15.24 -7.39
CA ILE A 114 -21.78 -14.11 -6.66
C ILE A 114 -20.50 -13.65 -7.36
N THR A 115 -19.65 -14.61 -7.72
CA THR A 115 -18.34 -14.34 -8.32
C THR A 115 -18.41 -14.16 -9.83
N GLY A 116 -19.42 -14.72 -10.51
CA GLY A 116 -19.43 -14.83 -11.97
C GLY A 116 -18.34 -15.75 -12.53
N VAL A 117 -17.71 -16.58 -11.70
CA VAL A 117 -16.62 -17.49 -12.06
C VAL A 117 -17.11 -18.93 -11.90
N SER A 118 -16.82 -19.80 -12.85
CA SER A 118 -17.26 -21.19 -12.76
C SER A 118 -16.58 -21.94 -11.61
N ALA A 119 -17.30 -22.90 -11.02
CA ALA A 119 -16.76 -23.78 -9.98
C ALA A 119 -15.47 -24.49 -10.44
N SER A 120 -15.40 -24.85 -11.74
CA SER A 120 -14.21 -25.46 -12.33
C SER A 120 -12.99 -24.53 -12.32
N GLU A 121 -13.16 -23.25 -12.65
CA GLU A 121 -12.07 -22.27 -12.64
C GLU A 121 -11.59 -22.00 -11.21
N ILE A 122 -12.52 -21.89 -10.27
CA ILE A 122 -12.19 -21.73 -8.84
C ILE A 122 -11.34 -22.92 -8.36
N ARG A 123 -11.79 -24.15 -8.65
CA ARG A 123 -11.05 -25.38 -8.30
C ARG A 123 -9.67 -25.40 -8.96
N GLN A 124 -9.59 -25.09 -10.25
CA GLN A 124 -8.32 -25.10 -10.98
C GLN A 124 -7.33 -24.06 -10.44
N ALA A 125 -7.79 -22.83 -10.16
CA ALA A 125 -6.94 -21.77 -9.60
C ALA A 125 -6.45 -22.11 -8.19
N ALA A 126 -7.33 -22.63 -7.33
CA ALA A 126 -7.00 -23.06 -5.97
C ALA A 126 -5.96 -24.20 -5.97
N ARG A 127 -6.17 -25.21 -6.81
CA ARG A 127 -5.21 -26.31 -7.03
C ARG A 127 -3.87 -25.80 -7.56
N MET A 128 -3.90 -24.92 -8.57
CA MET A 128 -2.70 -24.38 -9.18
C MET A 128 -1.86 -23.58 -8.18
N TYR A 129 -2.50 -22.75 -7.35
CA TYR A 129 -1.85 -22.01 -6.27
C TYR A 129 -1.24 -22.94 -5.21
N ALA A 130 -2.01 -23.89 -4.69
CA ALA A 130 -1.56 -24.79 -3.62
C ALA A 130 -0.48 -25.80 -4.06
N GLN A 131 -0.41 -26.13 -5.35
CA GLN A 131 0.56 -27.08 -5.90
C GLN A 131 1.89 -26.43 -6.32
N ALA A 132 1.98 -25.11 -6.36
CA ALA A 132 3.23 -24.41 -6.62
C ALA A 132 4.20 -24.60 -5.43
N LYS A 133 5.49 -24.89 -5.70
CA LYS A 133 6.46 -25.10 -4.61
C LYS A 133 6.68 -23.81 -3.82
N SER A 134 6.73 -22.68 -4.53
CA SER A 134 6.64 -21.33 -3.96
C SER A 134 5.67 -20.49 -4.79
N ALA A 135 4.69 -19.87 -4.12
CA ALA A 135 3.79 -18.90 -4.75
C ALA A 135 3.83 -17.57 -4.01
N ALA A 136 3.94 -16.47 -4.77
CA ALA A 136 3.92 -15.11 -4.26
C ALA A 136 2.58 -14.45 -4.58
N ILE A 137 1.85 -14.02 -3.55
CA ILE A 137 0.63 -13.22 -3.72
C ILE A 137 1.04 -11.75 -3.86
N LEU A 138 0.67 -11.11 -4.97
CA LEU A 138 0.81 -9.67 -5.19
C LEU A 138 -0.57 -9.02 -5.21
N TRP A 139 -0.81 -8.02 -4.38
CA TRP A 139 -2.06 -7.27 -4.39
C TRP A 139 -1.87 -5.77 -4.22
N GLY A 140 -2.92 -5.02 -4.54
CA GLY A 140 -2.95 -3.56 -4.47
C GLY A 140 -4.33 -3.04 -4.08
N MET A 141 -4.72 -1.91 -4.69
CA MET A 141 -5.91 -1.16 -4.29
C MET A 141 -7.23 -1.87 -4.62
N GLY A 142 -7.25 -2.77 -5.60
CA GLY A 142 -8.42 -3.63 -5.90
C GLY A 142 -8.77 -4.61 -4.77
N VAL A 143 -7.98 -4.61 -3.69
CA VAL A 143 -8.30 -5.25 -2.41
C VAL A 143 -8.70 -4.20 -1.37
N THR A 144 -7.80 -3.26 -1.07
CA THR A 144 -7.92 -2.41 0.13
C THR A 144 -8.95 -1.29 0.02
N GLN A 145 -9.37 -0.91 -1.20
CA GLN A 145 -10.40 0.12 -1.42
C GLN A 145 -11.80 -0.46 -1.65
N PHE A 146 -12.02 -1.74 -1.32
CA PHE A 146 -13.35 -2.28 -1.10
C PHE A 146 -13.70 -2.25 0.39
N TYR A 147 -15.00 -2.17 0.70
CA TYR A 147 -15.49 -2.12 2.08
C TYR A 147 -14.96 -3.27 2.95
N GLN A 148 -14.98 -4.51 2.46
CA GLN A 148 -14.36 -5.68 3.14
C GLN A 148 -12.85 -5.82 2.84
N GLY A 149 -12.14 -4.71 2.63
CA GLY A 149 -10.76 -4.73 2.16
C GLY A 149 -9.78 -5.32 3.18
N VAL A 150 -9.95 -5.00 4.46
CA VAL A 150 -9.10 -5.54 5.54
C VAL A 150 -9.31 -7.05 5.67
N GLU A 151 -10.56 -7.50 5.64
CA GLU A 151 -10.92 -8.91 5.68
C GLU A 151 -10.36 -9.66 4.47
N THR A 152 -10.40 -9.04 3.29
CA THR A 152 -9.85 -9.61 2.05
C THR A 152 -8.34 -9.78 2.14
N VAL A 153 -7.61 -8.79 2.69
CA VAL A 153 -6.16 -8.92 2.97
C VAL A 153 -5.89 -10.10 3.89
N ARG A 154 -6.66 -10.23 4.98
CA ARG A 154 -6.49 -11.34 5.93
C ARG A 154 -6.85 -12.70 5.34
N SER A 155 -7.85 -12.76 4.45
CA SER A 155 -8.26 -13.98 3.75
C SER A 155 -7.21 -14.41 2.72
N LEU A 156 -6.65 -13.48 1.93
CA LEU A 156 -5.48 -13.73 1.07
C LEU A 156 -4.29 -14.25 1.87
N THR A 157 -4.01 -13.62 3.00
CA THR A 157 -2.90 -14.04 3.88
C THR A 157 -3.15 -15.44 4.43
N SER A 158 -4.39 -15.79 4.75
CA SER A 158 -4.77 -17.13 5.18
C SER A 158 -4.52 -18.19 4.11
N LEU A 159 -4.74 -17.89 2.82
CA LEU A 159 -4.34 -18.81 1.74
C LEU A 159 -2.82 -19.06 1.73
N ALA A 160 -2.00 -18.02 1.92
CA ALA A 160 -0.55 -18.18 1.99
C ALA A 160 -0.09 -18.95 3.25
N MET A 161 -0.77 -18.78 4.38
CA MET A 161 -0.56 -19.60 5.58
C MET A 161 -0.90 -21.07 5.30
N LEU A 162 -2.04 -21.32 4.65
CA LEU A 162 -2.56 -22.64 4.34
C LEU A 162 -1.60 -23.44 3.44
N THR A 163 -0.89 -22.76 2.54
CA THR A 163 0.01 -23.40 1.57
C THR A 163 1.50 -23.20 1.88
N SER A 164 1.86 -22.80 3.11
CA SER A 164 3.28 -22.65 3.53
C SER A 164 4.08 -21.71 2.60
N ASN A 165 3.43 -20.64 2.14
CA ASN A 165 4.02 -19.62 1.26
C ASN A 165 4.47 -18.39 2.06
N LEU A 166 4.98 -18.59 3.28
CA LEU A 166 5.49 -17.54 4.18
C LEU A 166 6.78 -18.01 4.85
N GLY A 167 7.68 -17.07 5.22
CA GLY A 167 8.93 -17.40 5.90
C GLY A 167 10.00 -18.06 5.01
N LYS A 168 9.82 -18.02 3.69
CA LYS A 168 10.74 -18.56 2.69
C LYS A 168 10.90 -17.57 1.52
N PRO A 169 12.01 -17.63 0.76
CA PRO A 169 12.19 -16.75 -0.39
C PRO A 169 11.23 -17.08 -1.54
N HIS A 170 11.02 -16.13 -2.44
CA HIS A 170 10.23 -16.28 -3.67
C HIS A 170 8.77 -16.66 -3.46
N ALA A 171 8.21 -16.30 -2.30
CA ALA A 171 6.82 -16.57 -1.92
C ALA A 171 6.19 -15.30 -1.33
N GLY A 172 5.31 -15.47 -0.36
CA GLY A 172 4.91 -14.39 0.51
C GLY A 172 3.62 -13.70 0.14
N VAL A 173 3.33 -12.70 0.97
CA VAL A 173 2.16 -11.82 0.91
C VAL A 173 2.67 -10.41 0.67
N ASN A 174 2.37 -9.89 -0.51
CA ASN A 174 3.04 -8.72 -1.05
C ASN A 174 2.03 -7.62 -1.42
N PRO A 175 1.61 -6.79 -0.46
CA PRO A 175 0.93 -5.53 -0.77
C PRO A 175 1.93 -4.59 -1.44
N VAL A 176 1.84 -4.42 -2.76
CA VAL A 176 2.73 -3.53 -3.51
C VAL A 176 2.21 -2.10 -3.35
N ARG A 177 2.82 -1.34 -2.45
CA ARG A 177 2.35 0.02 -2.12
C ARG A 177 2.59 1.01 -3.27
N GLY A 178 1.69 2.00 -3.39
CA GLY A 178 1.60 2.88 -4.56
C GLY A 178 2.68 3.97 -4.64
N GLN A 179 2.68 4.90 -3.68
CA GLN A 179 3.59 6.06 -3.71
C GLN A 179 5.04 5.69 -3.44
N ASN A 180 5.96 6.46 -4.05
CA ASN A 180 7.40 6.23 -3.97
C ASN A 180 7.91 6.09 -2.53
N ASN A 181 7.29 6.79 -1.57
CA ASN A 181 7.70 6.77 -0.18
C ASN A 181 6.54 6.62 0.83
N VAL A 182 5.37 6.11 0.40
CA VAL A 182 4.33 5.75 1.39
C VAL A 182 4.88 4.72 2.36
N GLN A 183 5.82 3.88 1.93
CA GLN A 183 6.45 3.00 2.90
C GLN A 183 7.35 3.70 3.89
N GLY A 184 8.23 4.59 3.42
CA GLY A 184 9.11 5.33 4.32
C GLY A 184 8.34 6.23 5.27
N ALA A 185 7.24 6.87 4.83
CA ALA A 185 6.39 7.65 5.73
C ALA A 185 5.87 6.79 6.90
N CYS A 186 5.38 5.58 6.63
CA CYS A 186 5.01 4.63 7.69
C CYS A 186 6.21 4.23 8.55
N ASP A 187 7.35 3.95 7.94
CA ASP A 187 8.58 3.56 8.64
C ASP A 187 9.04 4.67 9.60
N MET A 188 8.85 5.94 9.23
CA MET A 188 9.18 7.13 10.02
C MET A 188 8.10 7.52 11.03
N GLY A 189 7.08 6.68 11.26
CA GLY A 189 6.05 6.97 12.25
C GLY A 189 5.10 8.09 11.86
N ALA A 190 4.91 8.37 10.56
CA ALA A 190 3.82 9.21 10.06
C ALA A 190 2.47 8.45 10.13
N LEU A 191 2.19 7.90 11.31
CA LEU A 191 1.03 7.08 11.66
C LEU A 191 0.63 7.45 13.10
N PRO A 192 -0.68 7.53 13.41
CA PRO A 192 -1.12 8.09 14.68
C PRO A 192 -0.85 7.21 15.90
N ASP A 193 -0.41 5.97 15.73
CA ASP A 193 -0.26 4.97 16.79
C ASP A 193 1.18 4.46 16.99
N THR A 194 2.14 4.95 16.21
CA THR A 194 3.53 4.46 16.26
C THR A 194 4.57 5.55 16.05
N TYR A 195 5.67 5.43 16.78
CA TYR A 195 6.94 6.09 16.46
C TYR A 195 7.62 5.45 15.24
N PRO A 196 8.70 6.06 14.71
CA PRO A 196 9.56 5.41 13.73
C PRO A 196 9.97 3.98 14.13
N GLY A 197 10.14 3.10 13.15
CA GLY A 197 10.52 1.69 13.38
C GLY A 197 9.40 0.80 13.89
N TYR A 198 8.13 1.18 13.66
CA TYR A 198 6.93 0.46 14.12
C TYR A 198 6.90 0.25 15.65
N GLN A 199 7.39 1.25 16.38
CA GLN A 199 7.47 1.24 17.83
C GLN A 199 6.23 1.95 18.42
N TYR A 200 5.21 1.16 18.78
CA TYR A 200 3.90 1.69 19.18
C TYR A 200 3.97 2.66 20.37
N VAL A 201 3.18 3.74 20.29
CA VAL A 201 3.10 4.79 21.34
C VAL A 201 2.51 4.28 22.65
N LYS A 202 1.68 3.22 22.59
CA LYS A 202 1.09 2.59 23.77
C LYS A 202 2.12 1.94 24.68
N ASP A 203 3.28 1.55 24.14
CA ASP A 203 4.34 0.91 24.92
C ASP A 203 5.09 1.96 25.77
N PRO A 204 5.09 1.82 27.12
CA PRO A 204 5.78 2.75 28.00
C PRO A 204 7.30 2.80 27.79
N ALA A 205 7.95 1.68 27.43
CA ALA A 205 9.39 1.64 27.22
C ALA A 205 9.80 2.43 25.97
N ASN A 206 8.99 2.38 24.92
CA ASN A 206 9.18 3.20 23.74
C ASN A 206 9.03 4.68 24.09
N ARG A 207 7.97 5.06 24.81
CA ARG A 207 7.76 6.45 25.24
C ARG A 207 8.91 6.98 26.09
N GLU A 208 9.40 6.21 27.05
CA GLU A 208 10.54 6.61 27.88
C GLU A 208 11.77 6.92 27.02
N LYS A 209 12.09 6.03 26.06
CA LYS A 209 13.22 6.20 25.15
C LYS A 209 13.10 7.47 24.31
N PHE A 210 11.97 7.65 23.62
CA PHE A 210 11.76 8.80 22.73
C PHE A 210 11.67 10.12 23.52
N ALA A 211 10.97 10.14 24.66
CA ALA A 211 10.86 11.33 25.49
C ALA A 211 12.24 11.78 26.01
N LYS A 212 13.06 10.83 26.46
CA LYS A 212 14.44 11.09 26.87
C LYS A 212 15.29 11.64 25.73
N ALA A 213 15.22 11.03 24.55
CA ALA A 213 16.01 11.44 23.38
C ALA A 213 15.67 12.86 22.91
N TRP A 214 14.37 13.19 22.92
CA TRP A 214 13.87 14.51 22.54
C TRP A 214 13.85 15.52 23.70
N GLY A 215 14.38 15.16 24.88
CA GLY A 215 14.47 16.07 26.02
C GLY A 215 13.14 16.60 26.53
N VAL A 216 12.05 15.83 26.35
CA VAL A 216 10.70 16.18 26.83
C VAL A 216 10.31 15.32 28.02
N GLU A 217 9.49 15.88 28.92
CA GLU A 217 9.05 15.17 30.14
C GLU A 217 8.17 13.96 29.81
N SER A 218 7.28 14.10 28.82
CA SER A 218 6.35 13.05 28.43
C SER A 218 5.97 13.15 26.96
N LEU A 219 5.60 12.00 26.39
CA LEU A 219 4.99 11.88 25.08
C LEU A 219 3.62 11.21 25.20
N PRO A 220 2.63 11.58 24.37
CA PRO A 220 1.28 11.04 24.45
C PRO A 220 1.26 9.53 24.25
N ALA A 221 0.41 8.86 25.03
CA ALA A 221 0.25 7.40 24.99
C ALA A 221 -0.99 6.95 24.19
N HIS A 222 -1.91 7.87 23.92
CA HIS A 222 -3.12 7.60 23.15
C HIS A 222 -2.84 7.74 21.66
N THR A 223 -3.51 6.94 20.85
CA THR A 223 -3.48 7.06 19.38
C THR A 223 -4.05 8.41 18.96
N GLY A 224 -3.34 9.11 18.06
CA GLY A 224 -3.81 10.35 17.46
C GLY A 224 -4.97 10.14 16.48
N TYR A 225 -5.47 11.22 15.90
CA TYR A 225 -6.48 11.15 14.86
C TYR A 225 -5.90 10.70 13.52
N ARG A 226 -6.71 10.03 12.70
CA ARG A 226 -6.38 9.68 11.32
C ARG A 226 -6.80 10.83 10.39
N ILE A 227 -6.01 11.12 9.36
CA ILE A 227 -6.34 12.22 8.43
C ILE A 227 -7.70 12.01 7.73
N SER A 228 -8.09 10.76 7.47
CA SER A 228 -9.42 10.43 6.91
C SER A 228 -10.59 10.79 7.83
N GLU A 229 -10.33 11.05 9.11
CA GLU A 229 -11.34 11.50 10.07
C GLU A 229 -11.47 13.03 10.10
N LEU A 230 -10.60 13.77 9.39
CA LEU A 230 -10.51 15.24 9.47
C LEU A 230 -11.87 15.92 9.25
N PRO A 231 -12.69 15.58 8.23
CA PRO A 231 -14.00 16.21 8.08
C PRO A 231 -14.92 16.04 9.30
N HIS A 232 -14.92 14.86 9.90
CA HIS A 232 -15.70 14.59 11.10
C HIS A 232 -15.16 15.38 12.31
N ARG A 233 -13.83 15.34 12.52
CA ARG A 233 -13.21 16.00 13.68
C ARG A 233 -13.31 17.53 13.62
N ALA A 234 -13.18 18.11 12.42
CA ALA A 234 -13.35 19.53 12.20
C ALA A 234 -14.79 19.97 12.47
N ALA A 235 -15.79 19.27 11.89
CA ALA A 235 -17.20 19.57 12.10
C ALA A 235 -17.64 19.48 13.58
N HIS A 236 -17.00 18.61 14.36
CA HIS A 236 -17.25 18.45 15.80
C HIS A 236 -16.38 19.36 16.69
N GLY A 237 -15.50 20.20 16.11
CA GLY A 237 -14.61 21.09 16.84
C GLY A 237 -13.52 20.38 17.65
N GLU A 238 -13.27 19.10 17.37
CA GLU A 238 -12.25 18.26 18.02
C GLU A 238 -10.86 18.51 17.44
N VAL A 239 -10.80 18.89 16.16
CA VAL A 239 -9.60 19.40 15.49
C VAL A 239 -9.88 20.82 15.01
N ARG A 240 -8.98 21.74 15.32
CA ARG A 240 -9.11 23.17 14.97
C ARG A 240 -8.11 23.65 13.93
N ALA A 241 -6.99 22.95 13.79
CA ALA A 241 -5.97 23.30 12.81
C ALA A 241 -5.46 22.03 12.11
N ALA A 242 -5.14 22.17 10.82
CA ALA A 242 -4.50 21.13 10.04
C ALA A 242 -3.19 21.65 9.44
N TYR A 243 -2.09 20.92 9.66
CA TYR A 243 -0.82 21.12 8.98
C TYR A 243 -0.67 20.02 7.92
N ILE A 244 -1.07 20.33 6.69
CA ILE A 244 -1.14 19.38 5.57
C ILE A 244 0.13 19.54 4.73
N MET A 245 0.95 18.49 4.69
CA MET A 245 2.25 18.52 4.02
C MET A 245 2.29 17.51 2.88
N GLY A 246 2.52 17.98 1.65
CA GLY A 246 2.72 17.14 0.46
C GLY A 246 1.52 16.29 0.07
N GLU A 247 0.30 16.74 0.39
CA GLU A 247 -0.96 16.05 0.08
C GLU A 247 -1.97 17.00 -0.55
N ASP A 248 -2.83 16.47 -1.44
CA ASP A 248 -3.89 17.24 -2.13
C ASP A 248 -5.29 16.67 -1.86
N PRO A 249 -5.77 16.65 -0.59
CA PRO A 249 -7.05 16.04 -0.23
C PRO A 249 -8.26 16.70 -0.91
N LEU A 250 -8.18 17.97 -1.35
CA LEU A 250 -9.24 18.61 -2.17
C LEU A 250 -9.32 18.10 -3.62
N GLN A 251 -8.44 17.18 -4.00
CA GLN A 251 -8.44 16.46 -5.27
C GLN A 251 -8.51 14.95 -5.11
N THR A 252 -7.84 14.37 -4.12
CA THR A 252 -7.57 12.92 -4.06
C THR A 252 -8.39 12.14 -3.03
N ASP A 253 -9.03 12.81 -2.08
CA ASP A 253 -9.87 12.13 -1.09
C ASP A 253 -11.27 11.82 -1.64
N ALA A 254 -11.92 10.84 -1.02
CA ALA A 254 -13.31 10.53 -1.32
C ALA A 254 -14.23 11.67 -0.85
N GLU A 255 -15.30 11.93 -1.58
CA GLU A 255 -16.28 12.97 -1.27
C GLU A 255 -15.64 14.36 -1.07
N LEU A 256 -15.12 14.95 -2.16
CA LEU A 256 -14.41 16.24 -2.12
C LEU A 256 -15.21 17.37 -1.45
N SER A 257 -16.54 17.32 -1.48
CA SER A 257 -17.41 18.26 -0.77
C SER A 257 -17.24 18.20 0.75
N ALA A 258 -17.07 17.00 1.32
CA ALA A 258 -16.85 16.83 2.75
C ALA A 258 -15.51 17.43 3.19
N VAL A 259 -14.44 17.22 2.41
CA VAL A 259 -13.13 17.79 2.71
C VAL A 259 -13.11 19.32 2.54
N ARG A 260 -13.80 19.85 1.52
CA ARG A 260 -13.98 21.32 1.39
C ARG A 260 -14.68 21.90 2.61
N LYS A 261 -15.74 21.24 3.09
CA LYS A 261 -16.43 21.67 4.30
C LYS A 261 -15.52 21.61 5.53
N ALA A 262 -14.69 20.58 5.63
CA ALA A 262 -13.68 20.46 6.68
C ALA A 262 -12.74 21.68 6.71
N PHE A 263 -12.30 22.16 5.56
CA PHE A 263 -11.43 23.33 5.45
C PHE A 263 -12.13 24.61 5.91
N GLU A 264 -13.44 24.75 5.64
CA GLU A 264 -14.24 25.86 6.15
C GLU A 264 -14.48 25.81 7.67
N ASP A 265 -14.51 24.61 8.25
CA ASP A 265 -14.79 24.40 9.68
C ASP A 265 -13.54 24.49 10.56
N LEU A 266 -12.34 24.37 9.97
CA LEU A 266 -11.07 24.57 10.67
C LEU A 266 -10.79 26.05 10.92
N GLU A 267 -10.13 26.36 12.04
CA GLU A 267 -9.66 27.71 12.36
C GLU A 267 -8.37 28.08 11.62
N LEU A 268 -7.57 27.08 11.22
CA LEU A 268 -6.30 27.27 10.52
C LEU A 268 -5.95 26.06 9.64
N VAL A 269 -5.75 26.31 8.36
CA VAL A 269 -5.24 25.34 7.39
C VAL A 269 -3.89 25.83 6.87
N ILE A 270 -2.83 25.10 7.22
CA ILE A 270 -1.50 25.30 6.67
C ILE A 270 -1.26 24.22 5.62
N VAL A 271 -0.85 24.62 4.41
CA VAL A 271 -0.44 23.71 3.36
C VAL A 271 1.03 23.93 3.04
N GLN A 272 1.83 22.87 3.18
CA GLN A 272 3.22 22.83 2.75
C GLN A 272 3.33 21.97 1.50
N ASP A 273 3.62 22.60 0.36
CA ASP A 273 3.62 21.93 -0.95
C ASP A 273 4.65 22.59 -1.88
N ILE A 274 4.94 21.91 -2.99
CA ILE A 274 5.82 22.33 -4.07
C ILE A 274 5.05 22.96 -5.25
N PHE A 275 3.72 22.77 -5.30
CA PHE A 275 2.83 23.35 -6.31
C PHE A 275 1.61 24.03 -5.68
N ILE A 276 0.97 24.92 -6.44
CA ILE A 276 -0.35 25.48 -6.10
C ILE A 276 -1.46 24.47 -6.44
N THR A 277 -1.61 23.45 -5.60
CA THR A 277 -2.65 22.42 -5.73
C THR A 277 -4.05 22.97 -5.43
N LYS A 278 -5.11 22.16 -5.64
CA LYS A 278 -6.47 22.55 -5.21
C LYS A 278 -6.48 22.82 -3.70
N THR A 279 -5.80 21.97 -2.94
CA THR A 279 -5.65 22.09 -1.48
C THR A 279 -4.87 23.35 -1.10
N ALA A 280 -3.69 23.59 -1.68
CA ALA A 280 -2.90 24.78 -1.39
C ALA A 280 -3.66 26.08 -1.71
N SER A 281 -4.44 26.10 -2.80
CA SER A 281 -5.26 27.26 -3.18
C SER A 281 -6.38 27.60 -2.19
N ALA A 282 -6.74 26.66 -1.31
CA ALA A 282 -7.77 26.83 -0.28
C ALA A 282 -7.17 26.99 1.13
N ALA A 283 -5.85 27.09 1.27
CA ALA A 283 -5.17 27.21 2.56
C ALA A 283 -5.20 28.65 3.10
N ASP A 284 -5.13 28.79 4.42
CA ASP A 284 -4.91 30.09 5.07
C ASP A 284 -3.44 30.53 4.94
N VAL A 285 -2.51 29.57 5.03
CA VAL A 285 -1.07 29.80 4.90
C VAL A 285 -0.46 28.73 4.01
N ILE A 286 0.32 29.18 3.02
CA ILE A 286 1.10 28.31 2.14
C ILE A 286 2.58 28.44 2.48
N LEU A 287 3.26 27.31 2.68
CA LEU A 287 4.69 27.23 2.94
C LEU A 287 5.37 26.45 1.80
N PRO A 288 6.11 27.11 0.89
CA PRO A 288 6.70 26.43 -0.25
C PRO A 288 7.96 25.65 0.17
N SER A 289 8.02 24.36 -0.16
CA SER A 289 9.20 23.52 0.07
C SER A 289 10.03 23.28 -1.20
N THR A 290 11.27 22.80 -1.04
CA THR A 290 12.08 22.34 -2.17
C THR A 290 11.51 21.05 -2.75
N SER A 291 11.58 20.91 -4.08
CA SER A 291 11.13 19.69 -4.77
C SER A 291 12.18 18.57 -4.73
N TRP A 292 11.75 17.35 -5.04
CA TRP A 292 12.67 16.30 -5.48
C TRP A 292 13.58 16.84 -6.60
N GLY A 293 14.88 16.56 -6.50
CA GLY A 293 15.94 17.13 -7.34
C GLY A 293 16.63 18.35 -6.70
N GLU A 294 15.95 19.09 -5.82
CA GLU A 294 16.48 20.27 -5.12
C GLU A 294 16.93 19.96 -3.67
N HIS A 295 16.62 18.77 -3.17
CA HIS A 295 17.07 18.25 -1.88
C HIS A 295 17.47 16.77 -1.98
N GLU A 296 17.93 16.19 -0.88
CA GLU A 296 18.37 14.79 -0.78
C GLU A 296 17.77 14.09 0.43
N GLY A 297 17.84 12.75 0.47
CA GLY A 297 17.34 11.97 1.60
C GLY A 297 17.30 10.48 1.32
N VAL A 298 16.36 9.80 1.99
CA VAL A 298 16.12 8.37 1.87
C VAL A 298 14.65 8.13 1.53
N PHE A 299 14.40 7.28 0.54
CA PHE A 299 13.09 6.69 0.30
C PHE A 299 13.10 5.21 0.66
N THR A 300 11.94 4.70 1.05
CA THR A 300 11.71 3.26 1.18
C THR A 300 10.83 2.75 0.05
N ALA A 301 11.36 1.84 -0.76
CA ALA A 301 10.61 1.13 -1.79
C ALA A 301 9.48 0.25 -1.21
N ALA A 302 8.61 -0.28 -2.09
CA ALA A 302 7.40 -1.03 -1.69
C ALA A 302 7.67 -2.28 -0.84
N ASP A 303 8.87 -2.84 -0.94
CA ASP A 303 9.33 -4.03 -0.24
C ASP A 303 10.24 -3.74 0.96
N ARG A 304 10.19 -2.51 1.49
CA ARG A 304 10.97 -2.02 2.65
C ARG A 304 12.43 -1.66 2.34
N GLY A 305 12.83 -1.63 1.07
CA GLY A 305 14.19 -1.27 0.66
C GLY A 305 14.49 0.20 0.84
N PHE A 306 15.37 0.56 1.79
CA PHE A 306 15.90 1.92 1.87
C PHE A 306 16.87 2.20 0.73
N GLN A 307 16.70 3.35 0.10
CA GLN A 307 17.57 3.87 -0.95
C GLN A 307 17.78 5.37 -0.77
N ARG A 308 19.01 5.82 -1.03
CA ARG A 308 19.30 7.24 -1.07
C ARG A 308 18.84 7.86 -2.38
N PHE A 309 18.47 9.13 -2.30
CA PHE A 309 18.41 10.03 -3.46
C PHE A 309 19.20 11.30 -3.12
N PHE A 310 19.73 11.94 -4.15
CA PHE A 310 20.70 13.02 -4.01
C PHE A 310 20.16 14.31 -4.61
N LYS A 311 20.60 15.43 -4.04
CA LYS A 311 20.35 16.76 -4.59
C LYS A 311 21.08 16.88 -5.93
N ALA A 312 20.35 17.27 -6.97
CA ALA A 312 20.88 17.42 -8.31
C ALA A 312 21.07 18.90 -8.69
N VAL A 313 20.20 19.79 -8.19
CA VAL A 313 20.18 21.21 -8.54
C VAL A 313 19.89 22.08 -7.33
N GLU A 314 20.25 23.36 -7.41
CA GLU A 314 19.83 24.38 -6.44
C GLU A 314 18.44 24.93 -6.79
N PRO A 315 17.56 25.15 -5.79
CA PRO A 315 16.27 25.79 -6.00
C PRO A 315 16.47 27.21 -6.55
N LYS A 316 15.53 27.67 -7.39
CA LYS A 316 15.60 29.00 -8.02
C LYS A 316 15.01 30.12 -7.17
N TRP A 317 14.24 29.77 -6.16
CA TRP A 317 13.61 30.68 -5.23
C TRP A 317 14.13 30.45 -3.81
N ASP A 318 13.77 31.33 -2.89
CA ASP A 318 14.05 31.18 -1.46
C ASP A 318 13.16 30.09 -0.86
N LEU A 319 13.56 28.85 -1.08
CA LEU A 319 12.88 27.65 -0.61
C LEU A 319 13.66 27.02 0.54
N LYS A 320 12.92 26.35 1.41
CA LYS A 320 13.45 25.51 2.47
C LYS A 320 13.03 24.07 2.21
N THR A 321 13.80 23.10 2.69
CA THR A 321 13.30 21.73 2.73
C THR A 321 12.13 21.62 3.71
N ASP A 322 11.28 20.61 3.55
CA ASP A 322 10.15 20.38 4.44
C ASP A 322 10.57 20.33 5.92
N TRP A 323 11.66 19.63 6.22
CA TRP A 323 12.19 19.51 7.58
C TRP A 323 12.79 20.80 8.13
N GLN A 324 13.33 21.70 7.28
CA GLN A 324 13.81 23.01 7.72
C GLN A 324 12.64 23.90 8.16
N ILE A 325 11.53 23.88 7.41
CA ILE A 325 10.31 24.63 7.75
C ILE A 325 9.78 24.14 9.10
N ILE A 326 9.62 22.82 9.26
CA ILE A 326 9.13 22.21 10.51
C ILE A 326 10.07 22.53 11.69
N SER A 327 11.39 22.43 11.49
CA SER A 327 12.40 22.75 12.51
C SER A 327 12.34 24.21 12.96
N GLU A 328 12.16 25.13 12.01
CA GLU A 328 12.07 26.56 12.31
C GLU A 328 10.76 26.91 13.01
N ILE A 329 9.63 26.30 12.63
CA ILE A 329 8.35 26.43 13.33
C ILE A 329 8.48 25.92 14.76
N ALA A 330 9.03 24.72 14.96
CA ALA A 330 9.24 24.15 16.29
C ALA A 330 10.09 25.06 17.19
N THR A 331 11.18 25.61 16.64
CA THR A 331 12.04 26.56 17.36
C THR A 331 11.29 27.83 17.75
N ARG A 332 10.48 28.39 16.84
CA ARG A 332 9.63 29.56 17.13
C ARG A 332 8.53 29.27 18.14
N MET A 333 8.08 28.01 18.25
CA MET A 333 7.16 27.54 19.28
C MET A 333 7.83 27.21 20.63
N GLY A 334 9.16 27.33 20.71
CA GLY A 334 9.94 27.16 21.95
C GLY A 334 10.64 25.81 22.12
N TYR A 335 10.56 24.91 21.13
CA TYR A 335 11.32 23.66 21.11
C TYR A 335 12.51 23.77 20.14
N PRO A 336 13.76 23.85 20.62
CA PRO A 336 14.91 24.09 19.76
C PRO A 336 15.14 22.89 18.83
N MET A 337 14.97 23.09 17.53
CA MET A 337 15.14 22.06 16.52
C MET A 337 15.83 22.65 15.28
N HIS A 338 16.96 22.08 14.92
CA HIS A 338 17.73 22.44 13.74
C HIS A 338 18.64 21.28 13.34
N TYR A 339 18.70 21.00 12.06
CA TYR A 339 19.62 20.02 11.48
C TYR A 339 20.40 20.68 10.34
N ASN A 340 21.66 20.33 10.18
CA ASN A 340 22.49 20.83 9.09
C ASN A 340 22.19 20.11 7.77
N ASN A 341 21.72 18.86 7.83
CA ASN A 341 21.46 18.01 6.68
C ASN A 341 20.59 16.81 7.06
N THR A 342 20.14 16.02 6.07
CA THR A 342 19.29 14.86 6.31
C THR A 342 20.01 13.67 6.92
N GLN A 343 21.34 13.59 6.81
CA GLN A 343 22.11 12.52 7.45
C GLN A 343 22.07 12.67 8.98
N GLU A 344 22.08 13.89 9.52
CA GLU A 344 21.92 14.10 10.97
C GLU A 344 20.56 13.58 11.47
N ILE A 345 19.48 13.87 10.73
CA ILE A 345 18.13 13.37 11.02
C ILE A 345 18.11 11.84 10.94
N TRP A 346 18.71 11.29 9.88
CA TRP A 346 18.81 9.85 9.68
C TRP A 346 19.59 9.16 10.80
N ASP A 347 20.69 9.75 11.24
CA ASP A 347 21.50 9.19 12.30
C ASP A 347 20.78 9.28 13.66
N GLU A 348 20.07 10.36 13.96
CA GLU A 348 19.20 10.44 15.15
C GLU A 348 18.15 9.32 15.13
N LEU A 349 17.44 9.16 14.01
CA LEU A 349 16.39 8.14 13.90
C LEU A 349 16.96 6.73 14.01
N ARG A 350 18.13 6.45 13.40
CA ARG A 350 18.80 5.14 13.47
C ARG A 350 19.10 4.75 14.91
N HIS A 351 19.57 5.68 15.75
CA HIS A 351 19.83 5.40 17.16
C HIS A 351 18.55 5.11 17.96
N LEU A 352 17.39 5.58 17.48
CA LEU A 352 16.08 5.32 18.10
C LEU A 352 15.38 4.08 17.52
N CYS A 353 15.80 3.59 16.36
CA CYS A 353 15.12 2.53 15.61
C CYS A 353 16.05 1.31 15.45
N PRO A 354 15.96 0.31 16.34
CA PRO A 354 16.84 -0.87 16.28
C PRO A 354 16.84 -1.57 14.92
N ASP A 355 15.68 -1.63 14.25
CA ASP A 355 15.54 -2.26 12.93
C ASP A 355 16.11 -1.45 11.76
N PHE A 356 16.45 -0.18 11.97
CA PHE A 356 17.04 0.70 10.95
C PHE A 356 18.49 1.06 11.27
N TYR A 357 18.96 0.73 12.48
CA TYR A 357 20.25 1.14 12.99
C TYR A 357 21.40 0.82 12.04
N GLY A 358 21.37 -0.35 11.39
CA GLY A 358 22.40 -0.79 10.46
C GLY A 358 22.38 -0.12 9.08
N ALA A 359 21.27 0.53 8.71
CA ALA A 359 21.09 1.14 7.38
C ALA A 359 21.73 2.54 7.31
N THR A 360 23.06 2.61 7.40
CA THR A 360 23.79 3.89 7.34
C THR A 360 23.74 4.52 5.95
N TYR A 361 23.94 5.84 5.86
CA TYR A 361 24.08 6.54 4.58
C TYR A 361 25.19 5.96 3.70
N GLU A 362 26.30 5.54 4.32
CA GLU A 362 27.43 4.89 3.65
C GLU A 362 27.03 3.54 3.05
N LYS A 363 26.34 2.69 3.83
CA LYS A 363 25.89 1.36 3.39
C LYS A 363 24.87 1.45 2.26
N MET A 364 23.93 2.38 2.33
CA MET A 364 23.00 2.63 1.23
C MET A 364 23.72 3.20 0.00
N GLY A 365 24.73 4.04 0.18
CA GLY A 365 25.54 4.58 -0.92
C GLY A 365 24.70 5.20 -2.03
N GLU A 366 25.17 5.10 -3.27
CA GLU A 366 24.46 5.59 -4.46
C GLU A 366 23.46 4.59 -5.04
N LEU A 367 23.76 3.28 -4.94
CA LEU A 367 23.02 2.20 -5.60
C LEU A 367 22.60 1.08 -4.64
N GLY A 368 22.91 1.19 -3.36
CA GLY A 368 22.53 0.20 -2.36
C GLY A 368 21.01 0.17 -2.14
N PHE A 369 20.53 -1.00 -1.76
CA PHE A 369 19.12 -1.29 -1.52
C PHE A 369 19.00 -2.07 -0.22
N ILE A 370 18.81 -1.36 0.89
CA ILE A 370 18.92 -1.94 2.23
C ILE A 370 17.52 -2.15 2.80
N GLN A 371 16.99 -3.36 2.64
CA GLN A 371 15.67 -3.70 3.19
C GLN A 371 15.73 -3.84 4.71
N TRP A 372 14.92 -3.08 5.43
CA TRP A 372 14.81 -3.25 6.88
C TRP A 372 14.02 -4.53 7.24
N PRO A 373 14.35 -5.26 8.32
CA PRO A 373 15.37 -4.96 9.32
C PRO A 373 16.82 -4.99 8.82
N CYS A 374 17.60 -3.98 9.20
CA CYS A 374 19.06 -3.93 9.13
C CYS A 374 19.56 -3.37 10.46
N ARG A 375 20.19 -4.22 11.27
CA ARG A 375 20.41 -4.00 12.71
C ARG A 375 21.85 -3.73 13.07
N ASP A 376 22.80 -4.14 12.24
CA ASP A 376 24.22 -3.92 12.47
C ASP A 376 24.81 -2.96 11.43
N THR A 377 25.65 -2.02 11.86
CA THR A 377 26.32 -1.08 10.94
C THR A 377 27.40 -1.76 10.10
N SER A 378 27.85 -2.96 10.49
CA SER A 378 28.73 -3.80 9.69
C SER A 378 28.16 -4.06 8.30
N ASP A 379 28.99 -4.01 7.27
CA ASP A 379 28.62 -4.41 5.90
C ASP A 379 28.29 -5.90 5.75
N ALA A 380 28.49 -6.71 6.80
CA ALA A 380 27.97 -8.08 6.81
C ALA A 380 26.43 -8.12 6.89
N ASP A 381 25.80 -7.10 7.48
CA ASP A 381 24.34 -6.96 7.53
C ASP A 381 23.85 -6.06 6.39
N GLN A 382 23.42 -6.67 5.28
CA GLN A 382 22.86 -5.97 4.12
C GLN A 382 21.32 -5.88 4.18
N GLY A 383 20.74 -6.10 5.36
CA GLY A 383 19.29 -6.07 5.58
C GLY A 383 18.59 -7.42 5.35
N THR A 384 17.26 -7.36 5.31
CA THR A 384 16.37 -8.52 5.35
C THR A 384 15.48 -8.58 4.11
N SER A 385 15.82 -9.49 3.19
CA SER A 385 15.08 -9.72 1.93
C SER A 385 13.62 -10.13 2.17
N TYR A 386 13.42 -11.15 3.01
CA TYR A 386 12.10 -11.65 3.37
C TYR A 386 11.93 -11.81 4.88
N LEU A 387 10.69 -11.63 5.34
CA LEU A 387 10.31 -11.69 6.74
C LEU A 387 9.88 -13.10 7.16
N PHE A 388 9.76 -13.29 8.47
CA PHE A 388 9.13 -14.44 9.12
C PHE A 388 9.86 -15.79 8.99
N LYS A 389 11.15 -15.77 8.62
CA LYS A 389 11.98 -16.97 8.47
C LYS A 389 11.89 -17.90 9.69
N GLU A 390 12.13 -17.36 10.87
CA GLU A 390 12.17 -18.15 12.12
C GLU A 390 10.84 -18.11 12.88
N LYS A 391 10.25 -16.91 13.03
CA LYS A 391 8.99 -16.68 13.75
C LYS A 391 8.16 -15.57 13.09
N PHE A 392 6.85 -15.52 13.34
CA PHE A 392 6.03 -14.37 12.96
C PHE A 392 6.17 -13.28 14.01
N ASP A 393 5.83 -12.04 13.65
CA ASP A 393 5.95 -10.88 14.55
C ASP A 393 4.66 -10.61 15.35
N THR A 394 3.80 -11.63 15.44
CA THR A 394 2.65 -11.66 16.34
C THR A 394 3.09 -11.86 17.79
N PRO A 395 2.24 -11.52 18.78
CA PRO A 395 2.62 -11.59 20.19
C PRO A 395 3.16 -12.95 20.66
N ASN A 396 2.68 -14.05 20.08
CA ASN A 396 3.11 -15.41 20.40
C ASN A 396 3.92 -16.10 19.28
N GLY A 397 4.24 -15.38 18.19
CA GLY A 397 5.02 -15.89 17.07
C GLY A 397 4.28 -16.78 16.07
N LEU A 398 2.96 -16.98 16.20
CA LEU A 398 2.13 -17.75 15.26
C LEU A 398 1.31 -16.84 14.34
N ALA A 399 1.17 -17.20 13.07
CA ALA A 399 0.30 -16.50 12.14
C ALA A 399 -1.17 -16.81 12.42
N GLN A 400 -2.03 -15.81 12.29
CA GLN A 400 -3.43 -15.87 12.71
C GLN A 400 -4.34 -16.09 11.49
N PHE A 401 -4.90 -17.28 11.34
CA PHE A 401 -5.92 -17.54 10.33
C PHE A 401 -7.11 -16.62 10.52
N PHE A 402 -7.70 -16.17 9.41
CA PHE A 402 -8.90 -15.36 9.41
C PHE A 402 -9.58 -15.37 8.05
N THR A 403 -10.89 -15.50 8.09
CA THR A 403 -11.77 -15.02 7.04
C THR A 403 -13.10 -14.63 7.66
N CYS A 404 -14.04 -14.16 6.85
CA CYS A 404 -15.40 -13.86 7.25
C CYS A 404 -16.37 -14.23 6.12
N ASP A 405 -17.67 -14.06 6.37
CA ASP A 405 -18.65 -14.16 5.31
C ASP A 405 -18.52 -13.01 4.31
N TRP A 406 -18.83 -13.30 3.04
CA TRP A 406 -18.90 -12.28 2.02
C TRP A 406 -20.12 -11.37 2.24
N VAL A 407 -19.89 -10.08 2.10
CA VAL A 407 -20.92 -9.04 2.13
C VAL A 407 -20.79 -8.24 0.85
N ALA A 408 -21.91 -8.04 0.15
CA ALA A 408 -21.95 -7.21 -1.05
C ALA A 408 -21.48 -5.78 -0.75
N PRO A 409 -20.93 -5.06 -1.76
CA PRO A 409 -20.68 -3.63 -1.65
C PRO A 409 -21.90 -2.85 -1.17
N ILE A 410 -21.65 -1.71 -0.50
CA ILE A 410 -22.69 -0.88 0.15
C ILE A 410 -23.74 -0.44 -0.87
N ASP A 411 -23.28 0.15 -1.97
CA ASP A 411 -24.14 0.60 -3.06
C ASP A 411 -24.62 -0.59 -3.88
N LYS A 412 -25.94 -0.62 -4.13
CA LYS A 412 -26.59 -1.67 -4.90
C LYS A 412 -26.94 -1.17 -6.28
N LEU A 413 -26.70 -2.00 -7.28
CA LEU A 413 -27.16 -1.75 -8.63
C LEU A 413 -28.70 -1.73 -8.67
N THR A 414 -29.24 -0.83 -9.48
CA THR A 414 -30.68 -0.68 -9.74
C THR A 414 -30.90 -0.59 -11.24
N ASP A 415 -32.16 -0.59 -11.68
CA ASP A 415 -32.49 -0.37 -13.09
C ASP A 415 -32.04 1.02 -13.58
N GLU A 416 -31.97 2.01 -12.69
CA GLU A 416 -31.50 3.37 -12.98
C GLU A 416 -29.96 3.48 -12.95
N TYR A 417 -29.32 2.76 -12.03
CA TYR A 417 -27.86 2.69 -11.90
C TYR A 417 -27.35 1.24 -12.07
N PRO A 418 -27.38 0.70 -13.30
CA PRO A 418 -27.01 -0.69 -13.55
C PRO A 418 -25.50 -0.92 -13.74
N MET A 419 -24.69 0.14 -13.68
CA MET A 419 -23.25 0.10 -13.93
C MET A 419 -22.44 0.21 -12.63
N VAL A 420 -21.35 -0.55 -12.55
CA VAL A 420 -20.35 -0.38 -11.48
C VAL A 420 -19.30 0.61 -11.96
N LEU A 421 -19.07 1.67 -11.18
CA LEU A 421 -17.90 2.53 -11.34
C LEU A 421 -16.75 2.01 -10.48
N SER A 422 -15.58 1.82 -11.09
CA SER A 422 -14.34 1.49 -10.37
C SER A 422 -13.23 2.40 -10.87
N THR A 423 -12.68 3.23 -9.99
CA THR A 423 -11.55 4.11 -10.33
C THR A 423 -10.26 3.31 -10.44
N VAL A 424 -9.44 3.62 -11.43
CA VAL A 424 -8.19 2.92 -11.73
C VAL A 424 -7.07 3.92 -12.03
N ARG A 425 -5.84 3.43 -12.23
CA ARG A 425 -4.68 4.24 -12.62
C ARG A 425 -4.37 4.06 -14.11
N GLU A 426 -3.64 5.01 -14.66
CA GLU A 426 -3.11 5.00 -16.03
C GLU A 426 -1.61 5.30 -15.99
N VAL A 427 -0.82 4.65 -16.85
CA VAL A 427 0.65 4.69 -16.79
C VAL A 427 1.27 6.07 -17.01
N GLY A 428 0.66 6.92 -17.86
CA GLY A 428 1.22 8.21 -18.28
C GLY A 428 1.10 9.33 -17.24
N HIS A 429 0.19 9.20 -16.28
CA HIS A 429 -0.06 10.22 -15.26
C HIS A 429 -0.18 9.64 -13.85
N TYR A 430 0.36 10.38 -12.87
CA TYR A 430 0.45 9.92 -11.50
C TYR A 430 -0.53 10.66 -10.57
N SER A 431 -1.44 9.92 -9.93
CA SER A 431 -2.39 10.35 -8.88
C SER A 431 -2.86 11.82 -8.93
N CYS A 432 -2.17 12.74 -8.23
CA CYS A 432 -2.54 14.17 -8.14
C CYS A 432 -2.37 14.93 -9.47
N ARG A 433 -1.55 14.42 -10.39
CA ARG A 433 -1.19 15.05 -11.68
C ARG A 433 -0.46 16.40 -11.55
N SER A 434 -0.26 16.93 -10.34
CA SER A 434 0.52 18.16 -10.09
C SER A 434 1.95 18.09 -10.66
N MET A 435 2.60 16.93 -10.56
CA MET A 435 3.92 16.73 -11.17
C MET A 435 3.80 16.34 -12.64
N THR A 436 3.13 15.23 -12.96
CA THR A 436 3.13 14.68 -14.33
C THR A 436 2.39 15.55 -15.34
N GLY A 437 1.35 16.27 -14.92
CA GLY A 437 0.65 17.26 -15.76
C GLY A 437 1.49 18.51 -16.05
N ASN A 438 2.51 18.79 -15.23
CA ASN A 438 3.49 19.85 -15.47
C ASN A 438 4.76 19.36 -16.20
N CYS A 439 4.80 18.10 -16.64
CA CYS A 439 5.86 17.56 -17.49
C CYS A 439 5.40 17.60 -18.96
N ALA A 440 6.06 18.43 -19.80
CA ALA A 440 5.64 18.69 -21.19
C ALA A 440 5.35 17.43 -22.03
N ALA A 441 6.22 16.42 -21.94
CA ALA A 441 6.05 15.18 -22.70
C ALA A 441 4.86 14.35 -22.20
N LEU A 442 4.62 14.29 -20.89
CA LEU A 442 3.53 13.51 -20.30
C LEU A 442 2.18 14.22 -20.46
N ALA A 443 2.15 15.54 -20.29
CA ALA A 443 0.97 16.37 -20.53
C ALA A 443 0.42 16.23 -21.96
N ALA A 444 1.28 15.97 -22.94
CA ALA A 444 0.86 15.75 -24.32
C ALA A 444 0.25 14.36 -24.58
N LEU A 445 0.29 13.43 -23.62
CA LEU A 445 -0.20 12.05 -23.79
C LEU A 445 -1.67 11.87 -23.44
N ALA A 446 -2.21 12.68 -22.52
CA ALA A 446 -3.61 12.57 -22.11
C ALA A 446 -4.22 13.96 -21.90
N ASP A 447 -5.43 14.16 -22.43
CA ASP A 447 -6.16 15.42 -22.32
C ASP A 447 -7.15 15.40 -21.14
N GLU A 448 -7.67 16.57 -20.77
CA GLU A 448 -8.86 16.67 -19.89
C GLU A 448 -10.14 16.35 -20.70
N PRO A 449 -11.18 15.76 -20.09
CA PRO A 449 -11.41 15.47 -18.66
C PRO A 449 -10.90 14.09 -18.19
N GLY A 450 -10.09 13.40 -19.00
CA GLY A 450 -9.74 12.00 -18.82
C GLY A 450 -10.75 11.05 -19.48
N TYR A 451 -10.54 9.74 -19.29
CA TYR A 451 -11.33 8.69 -19.96
C TYR A 451 -12.06 7.78 -18.98
N ALA A 452 -13.23 7.29 -19.41
CA ALA A 452 -13.97 6.21 -18.76
C ALA A 452 -13.92 4.95 -19.63
N GLN A 453 -13.39 3.85 -19.10
CA GLN A 453 -13.38 2.58 -19.82
C GLN A 453 -14.79 1.95 -19.78
N ILE A 454 -15.49 1.94 -20.92
CA ILE A 454 -16.83 1.36 -21.06
C ILE A 454 -16.75 0.07 -21.89
N ASN A 455 -17.45 -0.98 -21.45
CA ASN A 455 -17.52 -2.23 -22.21
C ASN A 455 -18.15 -2.00 -23.59
N THR A 456 -17.62 -2.67 -24.63
CA THR A 456 -18.08 -2.50 -26.02
C THR A 456 -19.56 -2.80 -26.23
N GLU A 457 -20.12 -3.81 -25.55
CA GLU A 457 -21.54 -4.17 -25.68
C GLU A 457 -22.44 -3.18 -24.93
N ASP A 458 -21.99 -2.71 -23.77
CA ASP A 458 -22.70 -1.67 -23.00
C ASP A 458 -22.70 -0.34 -23.74
N ALA A 459 -21.56 0.08 -24.30
CA ALA A 459 -21.44 1.30 -25.10
C ALA A 459 -22.40 1.29 -26.30
N LYS A 460 -22.47 0.18 -27.06
CA LYS A 460 -23.43 0.01 -28.16
C LYS A 460 -24.88 0.09 -27.71
N ARG A 461 -25.22 -0.52 -26.56
CA ARG A 461 -26.58 -0.48 -26.01
C ARG A 461 -26.97 0.93 -25.55
N LEU A 462 -26.01 1.69 -25.02
CA LEU A 462 -26.19 3.04 -24.53
C LEU A 462 -26.07 4.11 -25.63
N GLY A 463 -25.62 3.74 -26.84
CA GLY A 463 -25.38 4.69 -27.93
C GLY A 463 -24.18 5.60 -27.67
N ILE A 464 -23.18 5.10 -26.95
CA ILE A 464 -21.93 5.80 -26.65
C ILE A 464 -20.86 5.33 -27.64
N GLU A 465 -20.30 6.27 -28.38
CA GLU A 465 -19.19 6.03 -29.31
C GLU A 465 -17.85 6.37 -28.65
N ASP A 466 -16.77 5.82 -29.20
CA ASP A 466 -15.42 6.12 -28.76
C ASP A 466 -15.10 7.62 -28.89
N GLU A 467 -14.27 8.15 -27.99
CA GLU A 467 -13.91 9.58 -27.88
C GLU A 467 -15.06 10.57 -27.57
N ALA A 468 -16.31 10.09 -27.47
CA ALA A 468 -17.43 10.94 -27.13
C ALA A 468 -17.42 11.31 -25.63
N LEU A 469 -17.76 12.56 -25.32
CA LEU A 469 -18.06 12.97 -23.94
C LEU A 469 -19.33 12.27 -23.43
N VAL A 470 -19.33 11.90 -22.16
CA VAL A 470 -20.44 11.24 -21.45
C VAL A 470 -20.67 11.85 -20.07
#